data_AF-A0A8D8NG27-F1
#
_entry.id   AF-A0A8D8NG27-F1
#
_cell.length_a   1.000
_cell.length_b   1.000
_cell.length_c   1.000
_cell.angle_alpha   90.00
_cell.angle_beta   90.00
_cell.angle_gamma   90.00
#
_symmetry.space_group_name_H-M   'P 1'
#
loop_
_entity.id
_entity.type
_entity.pdbx_description
1 polymer ?
#
loop_
_entity_poly.entity_id
_entity_poly.type
_entity_poly.pdbx_seq_one_letter_code
_entity_poly.pdbx_strand_id
1 'polypeptide(L)'
;CSCPERHVGSPFVQCNRQMDPVPQPECVSDDQCTNDKACINQQCVNPCSASNGLCNLNAECRVQFHRAICTCRDGYTGNAQIACYEIGCRSDSDCPATEACVNKNCIDPCRYTQCGRNAVCKTDYNHNARCHCIDGYRGNALTGCTRPECTRDDECPYHLSCQNEQCRDPCDCAPGAQCRVDNHRASCRCPPGYTGDASFACEKIPVRDPDQCKMDADCSSRLACFSGTCKNPCLEAKPCAQHAVCTVQDTLPLRTMYCVCEE
;
A
#
# COMPACT_ATOMS: atom_id res chain seq x y z
N CYS A 1 -93.71 53.25 -36.64
CA CYS A 1 -93.23 52.16 -35.78
C CYS A 1 -91.76 51.91 -36.08
N SER A 2 -90.96 51.53 -35.08
CA SER A 2 -89.58 51.06 -35.25
C SER A 2 -89.40 49.77 -34.44
N CYS A 3 -88.57 48.85 -34.92
CA CYS A 3 -88.29 47.63 -34.18
C CYS A 3 -87.46 47.94 -32.92
N PRO A 4 -87.70 47.26 -31.79
CA PRO A 4 -86.87 47.36 -30.58
C PRO A 4 -85.42 46.91 -30.84
N GLU A 5 -84.50 47.28 -29.96
CA GLU A 5 -83.09 46.86 -30.07
C GLU A 5 -82.94 45.33 -30.20
N ARG A 6 -82.00 44.90 -31.04
CA ARG A 6 -81.71 43.49 -31.42
C ARG A 6 -82.83 42.75 -32.17
N HIS A 7 -83.74 43.48 -32.82
CA HIS A 7 -84.72 42.92 -33.74
C HIS A 7 -84.62 43.59 -35.12
N VAL A 8 -84.60 42.78 -36.18
CA VAL A 8 -84.54 43.21 -37.58
C VAL A 8 -85.81 42.76 -38.31
N GLY A 9 -86.33 43.59 -39.22
CA GLY A 9 -87.58 43.32 -39.93
C GLY A 9 -88.38 44.60 -40.20
N SER A 10 -89.64 44.44 -40.60
CA SER A 10 -90.52 45.58 -40.85
C SER A 10 -91.29 45.95 -39.58
N PRO A 11 -91.19 47.19 -39.08
CA PRO A 11 -91.93 47.64 -37.90
C PRO A 11 -93.45 47.66 -38.08
N PHE A 12 -93.93 47.46 -39.31
CA PHE A 12 -95.34 47.48 -39.67
C PHE A 12 -95.92 46.08 -39.95
N VAL A 13 -95.06 45.05 -39.99
CA VAL A 13 -95.48 43.65 -40.25
C VAL A 13 -95.04 42.76 -39.09
N GLN A 14 -93.73 42.59 -38.89
CA GLN A 14 -93.15 41.80 -37.81
C GLN A 14 -91.66 42.09 -37.68
N CYS A 15 -91.19 42.27 -36.45
CA CYS A 15 -89.77 42.37 -36.11
C CYS A 15 -89.28 41.01 -35.60
N ASN A 16 -88.25 40.44 -36.22
CA ASN A 16 -87.67 39.17 -35.82
C ASN A 16 -86.40 39.40 -35.01
N ARG A 17 -86.19 38.58 -33.97
CA ARG A 17 -84.99 38.65 -33.15
C ARG A 17 -83.77 38.28 -34.01
N GLN A 18 -82.78 39.17 -34.05
CA GLN A 18 -81.52 38.88 -34.73
C GLN A 18 -80.83 37.76 -33.94
N MET A 19 -80.72 36.56 -34.52
CA MET A 19 -79.86 35.53 -33.96
C MET A 19 -78.41 35.95 -34.22
N ASP A 20 -77.65 36.12 -33.14
CA ASP A 20 -76.22 36.34 -33.21
C ASP A 20 -75.58 35.13 -33.94
N PRO A 21 -74.60 35.33 -34.84
CA PRO A 21 -73.96 34.23 -35.55
C PRO A 21 -73.36 33.24 -34.54
N VAL A 22 -73.61 31.95 -34.75
CA VAL A 22 -72.98 30.89 -33.96
C VAL A 22 -71.47 31.08 -34.07
N PRO A 23 -70.72 31.20 -32.95
CA PRO A 23 -69.28 31.36 -32.99
C PRO A 23 -68.67 30.18 -33.77
N GLN A 24 -67.89 30.47 -34.80
CA GLN A 24 -67.13 29.42 -35.47
C GLN A 24 -66.02 28.93 -34.53
N PRO A 25 -65.86 27.60 -34.41
CA PRO A 25 -64.76 27.03 -33.65
C PRO A 25 -63.41 27.37 -34.31
N GLU A 26 -62.35 27.48 -33.51
CA GLU A 26 -60.99 27.70 -34.02
C GLU A 26 -60.52 26.52 -34.86
N CYS A 27 -60.92 25.30 -34.48
CA CYS A 27 -60.60 24.06 -35.18
C CYS A 27 -61.73 23.02 -35.08
N VAL A 28 -61.77 22.10 -36.04
CA VAL A 28 -62.65 20.91 -36.07
C VAL A 28 -61.84 19.61 -36.16
N SER A 29 -60.63 19.67 -36.73
CA SER A 29 -59.66 18.56 -36.75
C SER A 29 -58.25 19.07 -36.42
N ASP A 30 -57.38 18.14 -36.05
CA ASP A 30 -55.97 18.43 -35.72
C ASP A 30 -55.21 19.07 -36.89
N ASP A 31 -55.55 18.73 -38.14
CA ASP A 31 -54.90 19.26 -39.35
C ASP A 31 -55.06 20.79 -39.53
N GLN A 32 -56.00 21.40 -38.80
CA GLN A 32 -56.23 22.84 -38.80
C GLN A 32 -55.32 23.58 -37.79
N CYS A 33 -54.61 22.85 -36.94
CA CYS A 33 -53.66 23.37 -35.99
C CYS A 33 -52.21 23.24 -36.49
N THR A 34 -51.27 23.94 -35.85
CA THR A 34 -49.84 23.71 -36.08
C THR A 34 -49.41 22.37 -35.46
N ASN A 35 -48.29 21.79 -35.92
CA ASN A 35 -47.82 20.47 -35.47
C ASN A 35 -47.59 20.33 -33.95
N ASP A 36 -47.40 21.46 -33.25
CA ASP A 36 -47.21 21.57 -31.80
C ASP A 36 -48.52 21.72 -31.00
N LYS A 37 -49.68 21.72 -31.68
CA LYS A 37 -51.01 21.90 -31.08
C LYS A 37 -51.96 20.82 -31.55
N ALA A 38 -53.03 20.57 -30.79
CA ALA A 38 -54.09 19.63 -31.13
C ALA A 38 -55.44 20.32 -31.02
N CYS A 39 -56.43 19.84 -31.77
CA CYS A 39 -57.78 20.36 -31.68
C CYS A 39 -58.52 19.73 -30.50
N ILE A 40 -58.54 20.43 -29.36
CA ILE A 40 -59.19 19.96 -28.13
C ILE A 40 -60.25 20.99 -27.73
N ASN A 41 -61.50 20.54 -27.57
CA ASN A 41 -62.64 21.41 -27.24
C ASN A 41 -62.76 22.61 -28.20
N GLN A 42 -62.60 22.36 -29.51
CA GLN A 42 -62.72 23.36 -30.58
C GLN A 42 -61.66 24.48 -30.53
N GLN A 43 -60.55 24.27 -29.81
CA GLN A 43 -59.41 25.20 -29.72
C GLN A 43 -58.09 24.49 -30.03
N CYS A 44 -57.17 25.20 -30.70
CA CYS A 44 -55.83 24.69 -30.97
C CYS A 44 -54.94 24.91 -29.74
N VAL A 45 -54.84 23.88 -28.91
CA VAL A 45 -54.09 23.94 -27.64
C VAL A 45 -52.92 22.97 -27.66
N ASN A 46 -51.87 23.28 -26.91
CA ASN A 46 -50.75 22.35 -26.76
C ASN A 46 -51.21 21.15 -25.91
N PRO A 47 -51.21 19.92 -26.45
CA PRO A 47 -51.73 18.74 -25.75
C PRO A 47 -50.94 18.38 -24.49
N CYS A 48 -49.67 18.81 -24.36
CA CYS A 48 -48.89 18.66 -23.12
C CYS A 48 -49.36 19.60 -22.00
N SER A 49 -49.98 20.73 -22.34
CA SER A 49 -50.53 21.69 -21.37
C SER A 49 -52.03 21.51 -21.12
N ALA A 50 -52.75 20.87 -22.05
CA ALA A 50 -54.19 20.68 -21.97
C ALA A 50 -54.62 19.65 -20.92
N SER A 51 -53.74 18.69 -20.62
CA SER A 51 -54.01 17.57 -19.71
C SER A 51 -52.95 17.50 -18.61
N ASN A 52 -53.28 17.99 -17.42
CA ASN A 52 -52.42 17.84 -16.26
C ASN A 52 -52.22 16.36 -15.92
N GLY A 53 -50.95 15.94 -15.80
CA GLY A 53 -50.60 14.57 -15.41
C GLY A 53 -50.54 13.55 -16.56
N LEU A 54 -50.43 14.00 -17.81
CA LEU A 54 -50.31 13.10 -18.97
C LEU A 54 -48.99 12.30 -18.98
N CYS A 55 -47.90 12.95 -18.57
CA CYS A 55 -46.59 12.33 -18.37
C CYS A 55 -46.28 12.27 -16.88
N ASN A 56 -45.65 11.17 -16.44
CA ASN A 56 -45.43 10.91 -15.02
C ASN A 56 -44.05 11.42 -14.55
N LEU A 57 -43.67 11.08 -13.31
CA LEU A 57 -42.43 11.56 -12.69
C LEU A 57 -41.19 11.31 -13.57
N ASN A 58 -40.35 12.34 -13.68
CA ASN A 58 -39.11 12.37 -14.47
C ASN A 58 -39.29 12.10 -15.98
N ALA A 59 -40.50 12.28 -16.50
CA ALA A 59 -40.77 12.36 -17.92
C ALA A 59 -40.81 13.81 -18.42
N GLU A 60 -40.54 13.98 -19.71
CA GLU A 60 -40.72 15.19 -20.49
C GLU A 60 -41.83 14.95 -21.51
N CYS A 61 -42.74 15.92 -21.62
CA CYS A 61 -43.78 15.89 -22.64
C CYS A 61 -43.34 16.70 -23.85
N ARG A 62 -43.38 16.09 -25.03
CA ARG A 62 -43.17 16.75 -26.32
C ARG A 62 -44.32 16.48 -27.25
N VAL A 63 -44.64 17.44 -28.11
CA VAL A 63 -45.71 17.29 -29.09
C VAL A 63 -45.11 16.77 -30.40
N GLN A 64 -45.65 15.67 -30.92
CA GLN A 64 -45.34 15.13 -32.23
C GLN A 64 -46.64 14.74 -32.93
N PHE A 65 -46.88 15.33 -34.12
CA PHE A 65 -48.08 15.09 -34.93
C PHE A 65 -49.39 15.29 -34.16
N HIS A 66 -49.56 16.47 -33.56
CA HIS A 66 -50.74 16.84 -32.76
C HIS A 66 -50.98 15.95 -31.53
N ARG A 67 -50.01 15.12 -31.14
CA ARG A 67 -50.11 14.21 -29.99
C ARG A 67 -49.03 14.52 -28.97
N ALA A 68 -49.41 14.45 -27.70
CA ALA A 68 -48.46 14.49 -26.61
C ALA A 68 -47.75 13.13 -26.48
N ILE A 69 -46.43 13.16 -26.55
CA ILE A 69 -45.54 12.01 -26.38
C ILE A 69 -44.70 12.23 -25.12
N CYS A 70 -44.72 11.26 -24.22
CA CYS A 70 -43.92 11.26 -23.02
C CYS A 70 -42.62 10.49 -23.24
N THR A 71 -41.48 11.10 -22.92
CA THR A 71 -40.16 10.44 -22.89
C THR A 71 -39.50 10.64 -21.54
N CYS A 72 -38.69 9.69 -21.09
CA CYS A 72 -37.89 9.90 -19.89
C CYS A 72 -36.85 10.99 -20.13
N ARG A 73 -36.62 11.84 -19.13
CA ARG A 73 -35.54 12.84 -19.16
C ARG A 73 -34.18 12.16 -19.25
N ASP A 74 -33.16 12.90 -19.67
CA ASP A 74 -31.79 12.41 -19.72
C ASP A 74 -31.36 11.84 -18.36
N GLY A 75 -30.76 10.65 -18.37
CA GLY A 75 -30.39 9.92 -17.16
C GLY A 75 -31.53 9.12 -16.51
N TYR A 76 -32.71 9.02 -17.14
CA TYR A 76 -33.82 8.18 -16.66
C TYR A 76 -34.26 7.13 -17.69
N THR A 77 -34.78 5.99 -17.21
CA THR A 77 -35.30 4.89 -18.02
C THR A 77 -36.63 4.37 -17.46
N GLY A 78 -37.37 3.59 -18.24
CA GLY A 78 -38.66 3.03 -17.83
C GLY A 78 -39.79 3.44 -18.76
N ASN A 79 -41.01 3.53 -18.21
CA ASN A 79 -42.20 3.90 -18.96
C ASN A 79 -42.62 5.31 -18.57
N ALA A 80 -42.49 6.26 -19.50
CA ALA A 80 -42.78 7.68 -19.27
C ALA A 80 -44.24 8.01 -18.91
N GLN A 81 -45.18 7.10 -19.15
CA GLN A 81 -46.58 7.23 -18.72
C GLN A 81 -46.82 6.73 -17.28
N ILE A 82 -45.94 5.86 -16.76
CA ILE A 82 -46.05 5.27 -15.43
C ILE A 82 -45.04 5.91 -14.47
N ALA A 83 -43.75 5.77 -14.76
CA ALA A 83 -42.65 6.38 -14.03
C ALA A 83 -41.33 6.16 -14.78
N CYS A 84 -40.47 7.17 -14.74
CA CYS A 84 -39.08 7.06 -15.16
C CYS A 84 -38.17 6.99 -13.92
N TYR A 85 -37.28 5.99 -13.90
CA TYR A 85 -36.33 5.72 -12.82
C TYR A 85 -34.93 6.12 -13.24
N GLU A 86 -34.11 6.57 -12.30
CA GLU A 86 -32.72 6.93 -12.60
C GLU A 86 -31.95 5.75 -13.20
N ILE A 87 -31.20 6.03 -14.26
CA ILE A 87 -30.22 5.12 -14.83
C ILE A 87 -29.04 5.15 -13.87
N GLY A 88 -29.11 4.31 -12.84
CA GLY A 88 -27.96 4.02 -12.01
C GLY A 88 -26.85 3.31 -12.79
N CYS A 89 -25.71 3.10 -12.14
CA CYS A 89 -24.60 2.37 -12.73
C CYS A 89 -24.93 0.87 -12.92
N ARG A 90 -24.33 0.25 -13.94
CA ARG A 90 -24.37 -1.21 -14.16
C ARG A 90 -23.03 -1.85 -13.85
N SER A 91 -21.95 -1.13 -14.09
CA SER A 91 -20.58 -1.53 -13.75
C SER A 91 -19.78 -0.33 -13.25
N ASP A 92 -18.62 -0.60 -12.64
CA ASP A 92 -17.77 0.45 -12.08
C ASP A 92 -17.31 1.48 -13.14
N SER A 93 -17.16 1.04 -14.40
CA SER A 93 -16.83 1.89 -15.54
C SER A 93 -17.86 3.00 -15.84
N ASP A 94 -19.10 2.84 -15.38
CA ASP A 94 -20.15 3.85 -15.54
C ASP A 94 -20.00 4.98 -14.51
N CYS A 95 -19.14 4.80 -13.51
CA CYS A 95 -18.87 5.74 -12.44
C CYS A 95 -17.59 6.55 -12.70
N PRO A 96 -17.44 7.72 -12.05
CA PRO A 96 -16.16 8.41 -12.00
C PRO A 96 -15.05 7.50 -11.45
N ALA A 97 -13.79 7.76 -11.83
CA ALA A 97 -12.64 6.94 -11.41
C ALA A 97 -12.45 6.82 -9.88
N THR A 98 -13.10 7.67 -9.09
CA THR A 98 -13.05 7.68 -7.62
C THR A 98 -14.19 6.91 -6.95
N GLU A 99 -15.14 6.37 -7.70
CA GLU A 99 -16.38 5.77 -7.18
C GLU A 99 -16.64 4.41 -7.81
N ALA A 100 -17.18 3.45 -7.06
CA ALA A 100 -17.58 2.13 -7.58
C ALA A 100 -19.09 2.01 -7.68
N CYS A 101 -19.53 1.09 -8.53
CA CYS A 101 -20.93 0.80 -8.71
C CYS A 101 -21.44 -0.17 -7.64
N VAL A 102 -22.18 0.36 -6.66
CA VAL A 102 -22.77 -0.44 -5.58
C VAL A 102 -24.27 -0.19 -5.53
N ASN A 103 -25.06 -1.25 -5.69
CA ASN A 103 -26.53 -1.18 -5.71
C ASN A 103 -27.09 -0.13 -6.70
N LYS A 104 -26.45 -0.01 -7.88
CA LYS A 104 -26.76 0.97 -8.93
C LYS A 104 -26.41 2.43 -8.60
N ASN A 105 -25.73 2.68 -7.50
CA ASN A 105 -25.23 4.01 -7.16
C ASN A 105 -23.71 4.05 -7.24
N CYS A 106 -23.18 5.10 -7.84
CA CYS A 106 -21.75 5.39 -7.76
C CYS A 106 -21.46 5.91 -6.36
N ILE A 107 -20.68 5.15 -5.59
CA ILE A 107 -20.30 5.52 -4.23
C ILE A 107 -18.80 5.37 -4.07
N ASP A 108 -18.19 6.26 -3.31
CA ASP A 108 -16.79 6.13 -2.92
C ASP A 108 -16.59 4.86 -2.07
N PRO A 109 -15.80 3.88 -2.55
CA PRO A 109 -15.47 2.65 -1.84
C PRO A 109 -14.89 2.88 -0.44
N CYS A 110 -14.23 4.02 -0.23
CA CYS A 110 -13.67 4.41 1.05
C CYS A 110 -14.71 4.73 2.13
N ARG A 111 -15.98 4.95 1.78
CA ARG A 111 -17.05 5.21 2.78
C ARG A 111 -17.38 4.00 3.63
N TYR A 112 -17.16 2.78 3.12
CA TYR A 112 -17.42 1.54 3.84
C TYR A 112 -16.14 0.71 4.09
N THR A 113 -14.98 1.21 3.66
CA THR A 113 -13.69 0.58 3.92
C THR A 113 -13.03 1.20 5.14
N GLN A 114 -12.71 0.38 6.14
CA GLN A 114 -12.00 0.82 7.34
C GLN A 114 -10.51 0.53 7.19
N CYS A 115 -9.70 1.58 7.15
CA CYS A 115 -8.24 1.47 7.20
C CYS A 115 -7.72 1.45 8.65
N GLY A 116 -6.48 0.98 8.80
CA GLY A 116 -5.79 0.96 10.09
C GLY A 116 -5.51 2.35 10.66
N ARG A 117 -5.03 2.41 11.90
CA ARG A 117 -4.66 3.69 12.55
C ARG A 117 -3.59 4.41 11.72
N ASN A 118 -3.68 5.74 11.62
CA ASN A 118 -2.77 6.58 10.82
C ASN A 118 -2.66 6.19 9.33
N ALA A 119 -3.68 5.52 8.79
CA ALA A 119 -3.83 5.27 7.37
C ALA A 119 -5.02 6.07 6.80
N VAL A 120 -4.92 6.41 5.52
CA VAL A 120 -5.96 7.07 4.74
C VAL A 120 -6.45 6.11 3.65
N CYS A 121 -7.76 6.06 3.44
CA CYS A 121 -8.32 5.34 2.31
C CYS A 121 -8.30 6.22 1.06
N LYS A 122 -7.88 5.65 -0.07
CA LYS A 122 -7.99 6.27 -1.39
C LYS A 122 -8.52 5.24 -2.39
N THR A 123 -9.41 5.66 -3.27
CA THR A 123 -9.88 4.83 -4.38
C THR A 123 -8.84 4.79 -5.48
N ASP A 124 -8.53 3.60 -6.00
CA ASP A 124 -7.64 3.44 -7.14
C ASP A 124 -8.36 3.61 -8.47
N TYR A 125 -7.61 3.67 -9.57
CA TYR A 125 -8.17 3.77 -10.92
C TYR A 125 -9.00 2.54 -11.36
N ASN A 126 -9.03 1.48 -10.56
CA ASN A 126 -9.84 0.28 -10.78
C ASN A 126 -11.10 0.30 -9.91
N HIS A 127 -11.49 1.47 -9.37
CA HIS A 127 -12.66 1.64 -8.51
C HIS A 127 -12.61 0.84 -7.21
N ASN A 128 -11.41 0.50 -6.71
CA ASN A 128 -11.24 -0.22 -5.45
C ASN A 128 -10.72 0.67 -4.33
N ALA A 129 -11.23 0.45 -3.11
CA ALA A 129 -10.68 1.08 -1.92
C ALA A 129 -9.28 0.52 -1.61
N ARG A 130 -8.30 1.41 -1.44
CA ARG A 130 -6.95 1.04 -0.98
C ARG A 130 -6.52 1.90 0.20
N CYS A 131 -6.00 1.24 1.22
CA CYS A 131 -5.45 1.91 2.40
C CYS A 131 -3.98 2.27 2.16
N HIS A 132 -3.62 3.52 2.47
CA HIS A 132 -2.27 4.04 2.37
C HIS A 132 -1.88 4.66 3.72
N CYS A 133 -0.63 4.51 4.14
CA CYS A 133 -0.15 5.26 5.29
C CYS A 133 -0.14 6.76 4.98
N ILE A 134 -0.45 7.58 5.98
CA ILE A 134 -0.28 9.04 5.88
C ILE A 134 1.21 9.34 5.64
N ASP A 135 1.50 10.45 4.95
CA ASP A 135 2.89 10.85 4.66
C ASP A 135 3.74 10.89 5.94
N GLY A 136 4.90 10.25 5.88
CA GLY A 136 5.80 10.09 7.03
C GLY A 136 5.44 8.96 8.00
N TYR A 137 4.37 8.19 7.75
CA TYR A 137 4.06 6.95 8.47
C TYR A 137 4.35 5.73 7.59
N ARG A 138 4.70 4.61 8.22
CA ARG A 138 5.05 3.36 7.55
C ARG A 138 4.47 2.15 8.28
N GLY A 139 4.48 1.00 7.63
CA GLY A 139 3.91 -0.25 8.14
C GLY A 139 2.74 -0.75 7.29
N ASN A 140 1.82 -1.48 7.93
CA ASN A 140 0.68 -2.08 7.24
C ASN A 140 -0.56 -1.17 7.39
N ALA A 141 -0.97 -0.54 6.29
CA ALA A 141 -2.10 0.38 6.26
C ALA A 141 -3.47 -0.23 6.60
N LEU A 142 -3.61 -1.56 6.61
CA LEU A 142 -4.84 -2.24 7.05
C LEU A 142 -4.91 -2.40 8.57
N THR A 143 -3.78 -2.60 9.25
CA THR A 143 -3.74 -2.77 10.71
C THR A 143 -3.42 -1.46 11.43
N GLY A 144 -2.42 -0.74 10.93
CA GLY A 144 -1.99 0.55 11.44
C GLY A 144 -0.60 0.92 10.96
N CYS A 145 -0.41 2.21 10.72
CA CYS A 145 0.86 2.79 10.39
C CYS A 145 1.47 3.47 11.63
N THR A 146 2.78 3.37 11.75
CA THR A 146 3.57 3.98 12.81
C THR A 146 4.51 5.00 12.19
N ARG A 147 4.77 6.08 12.93
CA ARG A 147 5.81 7.01 12.53
C ARG A 147 7.17 6.36 12.83
N PRO A 148 8.04 6.16 11.82
CA PRO A 148 9.38 5.65 12.05
C PRO A 148 10.15 6.65 12.91
N GLU A 149 10.99 6.14 13.81
CA GLU A 149 11.90 6.98 14.60
C GLU A 149 13.03 7.52 13.72
N CYS A 150 13.51 6.68 12.81
CA CYS A 150 14.54 7.01 11.83
C CYS A 150 14.23 6.38 10.48
N THR A 151 14.71 6.98 9.40
CA THR A 151 14.79 6.33 8.07
C THR A 151 16.22 6.14 7.57
N ARG A 152 17.17 6.84 8.21
CA ARG A 152 18.60 6.83 7.89
C ARG A 152 19.40 6.85 9.18
N ASP A 153 20.61 6.32 9.12
CA ASP A 153 21.52 6.29 10.27
C ASP A 153 21.82 7.71 10.81
N ASP A 154 21.95 8.69 9.92
CA ASP A 154 22.23 10.09 10.27
C ASP A 154 21.13 10.76 11.12
N GLU A 155 19.93 10.18 11.17
CA GLU A 155 18.82 10.65 12.01
C GLU A 155 18.93 10.15 13.46
N CYS A 156 19.76 9.13 13.70
CA CYS A 156 20.01 8.59 15.02
C CYS A 156 21.18 9.31 15.71
N PRO A 157 21.28 9.22 17.06
CA PRO A 157 22.50 9.56 17.77
C PRO A 157 23.72 8.80 17.23
N TYR A 158 24.92 9.38 17.32
CA TYR A 158 26.16 8.84 16.74
C TYR A 158 26.52 7.39 17.15
N HIS A 159 26.02 6.94 18.31
CA HIS A 159 26.25 5.60 18.86
C HIS A 159 25.15 4.58 18.51
N LEU A 160 24.13 4.97 17.74
CA LEU A 160 23.02 4.12 17.31
C LEU A 160 22.96 4.07 15.78
N SER A 161 22.34 3.05 15.21
CA SER A 161 22.05 2.97 13.79
C SER A 161 20.57 2.73 13.55
N CYS A 162 20.09 3.10 12.36
CA CYS A 162 18.70 2.94 11.99
C CYS A 162 18.43 1.50 11.56
N GLN A 163 17.78 0.73 12.42
CA GLN A 163 17.44 -0.66 12.17
C GLN A 163 15.94 -0.88 12.31
N ASN A 164 15.31 -1.34 11.23
CA ASN A 164 13.85 -1.51 11.17
C ASN A 164 13.10 -0.25 11.63
N GLU A 165 13.55 0.91 11.15
CA GLU A 165 12.91 2.21 11.41
C GLU A 165 12.97 2.66 12.88
N GLN A 166 13.89 2.10 13.66
CA GLN A 166 14.18 2.44 15.04
C GLN A 166 15.68 2.64 15.25
N CYS A 167 16.06 3.59 16.10
CA CYS A 167 17.46 3.79 16.45
C CYS A 167 17.88 2.73 17.46
N ARG A 168 18.74 1.80 17.04
CA ARG A 168 19.20 0.67 17.85
C ARG A 168 20.72 0.63 17.89
N ASP A 169 21.26 0.07 18.96
CA ASP A 169 22.71 -0.13 19.07
C ASP A 169 23.15 -1.15 18.00
N PRO A 170 24.06 -0.79 17.07
CA PRO A 170 24.58 -1.71 16.06
C PRO A 170 25.54 -2.78 16.61
N CYS A 171 25.86 -2.76 17.91
CA CYS A 171 26.74 -3.73 18.53
C CYS A 171 26.13 -5.14 18.56
N ASP A 172 26.53 -5.96 17.59
CA ASP A 172 26.27 -7.40 17.53
C ASP A 172 27.61 -8.17 17.46
N CYS A 173 28.37 -8.09 18.55
CA CYS A 173 29.70 -8.71 18.67
C CYS A 173 29.65 -10.03 19.43
N ALA A 174 30.68 -10.87 19.27
CA ALA A 174 30.82 -12.10 20.02
C ALA A 174 30.78 -11.85 21.55
N PRO A 175 30.25 -12.79 22.36
CA PRO A 175 30.24 -12.66 23.81
C PRO A 175 31.65 -12.36 24.37
N GLY A 176 31.79 -11.25 25.09
CA GLY A 176 33.07 -10.81 25.68
C GLY A 176 33.97 -10.00 24.75
N ALA A 177 33.60 -9.78 23.48
CA ALA A 177 34.26 -8.82 22.62
C ALA A 177 33.93 -7.38 23.02
N GLN A 178 34.86 -6.46 22.78
CA GLN A 178 34.66 -5.02 22.98
C GLN A 178 34.04 -4.43 21.72
N CYS A 179 32.87 -3.80 21.86
CA CYS A 179 32.24 -3.07 20.78
C CYS A 179 32.52 -1.57 20.90
N ARG A 180 32.88 -0.93 19.79
CA ARG A 180 32.91 0.52 19.65
C ARG A 180 32.08 0.92 18.44
N VAL A 181 31.10 1.80 18.64
CA VAL A 181 30.34 2.39 17.54
C VAL A 181 31.03 3.66 17.08
N ASP A 182 31.29 3.77 15.79
CA ASP A 182 31.81 4.97 15.14
C ASP A 182 31.03 5.22 13.85
N ASN A 183 30.47 6.42 13.72
CA ASN A 183 29.64 6.83 12.60
C ASN A 183 28.54 5.80 12.29
N HIS A 184 27.74 5.47 13.31
CA HIS A 184 26.64 4.49 13.24
C HIS A 184 27.06 3.04 12.91
N ARG A 185 28.37 2.74 12.88
CA ARG A 185 28.90 1.41 12.54
C ARG A 185 29.60 0.79 13.73
N ALA A 186 29.21 -0.44 14.06
CA ALA A 186 29.89 -1.22 15.09
C ALA A 186 31.27 -1.70 14.62
N SER A 187 32.26 -1.59 15.48
CA SER A 187 33.60 -2.17 15.35
C SER A 187 33.87 -3.07 16.55
N CYS A 188 33.92 -4.37 16.31
CA CYS A 188 34.20 -5.39 17.33
C CYS A 188 35.71 -5.66 17.43
N ARG A 189 36.24 -5.76 18.64
CA ARG A 189 37.64 -6.16 18.90
C ARG A 189 37.71 -7.13 20.08
N CYS A 190 38.59 -8.12 19.99
CA CYS A 190 38.83 -9.00 21.14
C CYS A 190 39.57 -8.24 22.26
N PRO A 191 39.21 -8.50 23.53
CA PRO A 191 39.88 -7.88 24.67
C PRO A 191 41.36 -8.32 24.76
N PRO A 192 42.21 -7.56 25.48
CA PRO A 192 43.61 -7.93 25.68
C PRO A 192 43.76 -9.36 26.23
N GLY A 193 44.66 -10.15 25.64
CA GLY A 193 44.85 -11.56 26.00
C GLY A 193 43.94 -12.54 25.26
N TYR A 194 43.10 -12.07 24.32
CA TYR A 194 42.29 -12.88 23.43
C TYR A 194 42.60 -12.59 21.96
N THR A 195 42.37 -13.57 21.08
CA THR A 195 42.59 -13.52 19.63
C THR A 195 41.42 -14.21 18.90
N GLY A 196 41.28 -14.01 17.60
CA GLY A 196 40.17 -14.56 16.79
C GLY A 196 39.34 -13.48 16.11
N ASP A 197 38.17 -13.85 15.61
CA ASP A 197 37.22 -12.93 14.98
C ASP A 197 36.22 -12.42 16.01
N ALA A 198 36.33 -11.14 16.37
CA ALA A 198 35.49 -10.50 17.37
C ALA A 198 33.98 -10.45 17.03
N SER A 199 33.60 -10.77 15.78
CA SER A 199 32.21 -10.90 15.35
C SER A 199 31.64 -12.29 15.69
N PHE A 200 32.48 -13.32 15.78
CA PHE A 200 32.04 -14.70 15.99
C PHE A 200 32.51 -15.28 17.33
N ALA A 201 33.81 -15.22 17.63
CA ALA A 201 34.38 -15.73 18.88
C ALA A 201 35.78 -15.15 19.16
N CYS A 202 36.03 -14.83 20.43
CA CYS A 202 37.35 -14.49 20.94
C CYS A 202 37.88 -15.65 21.79
N GLU A 203 39.05 -16.16 21.43
CA GLU A 203 39.74 -17.25 22.13
C GLU A 203 40.90 -16.71 22.95
N LYS A 204 41.14 -17.27 24.13
CA LYS A 204 42.25 -16.84 24.99
C LYS A 204 43.58 -17.19 24.30
N ILE A 205 44.50 -16.23 24.24
CA ILE A 205 45.84 -16.46 23.71
C ILE A 205 46.51 -17.51 24.61
N PRO A 206 47.02 -18.62 24.05
CA PRO A 206 47.71 -19.62 24.84
C PRO A 206 48.94 -18.98 25.47
N VAL A 207 49.02 -19.03 26.79
CA VAL A 207 50.24 -18.66 27.52
C VAL A 207 51.26 -19.71 27.11
N ARG A 208 52.28 -19.32 26.34
CA ARG A 208 53.50 -20.13 26.24
C ARG A 208 54.06 -20.18 27.65
N ASP A 209 54.03 -21.36 28.26
CA ASP A 209 54.74 -21.63 29.51
C ASP A 209 56.17 -21.07 29.35
N PRO A 210 56.72 -20.32 30.32
CA PRO A 210 58.10 -19.86 30.21
C PRO A 210 58.99 -21.06 29.91
N ASP A 211 59.77 -20.96 28.83
CA ASP A 211 60.69 -22.01 28.41
C ASP A 211 61.50 -22.48 29.63
N GLN A 212 61.41 -23.77 29.94
CA GLN A 212 62.09 -24.41 31.07
C GLN A 212 63.62 -24.30 30.95
N CYS A 213 64.13 -24.19 29.72
CA CYS A 213 65.54 -24.08 29.39
C CYS A 213 65.74 -23.18 28.16
N LYS A 214 66.91 -22.55 28.06
CA LYS A 214 67.38 -21.86 26.84
C LYS A 214 68.58 -22.57 26.22
N MET A 215 69.38 -23.25 27.03
CA MET A 215 70.53 -24.05 26.60
C MET A 215 70.59 -25.39 27.36
N ASP A 216 71.35 -26.36 26.84
CA ASP A 216 71.42 -27.69 27.46
C ASP A 216 71.97 -27.68 28.90
N ALA A 217 72.78 -26.66 29.23
CA ALA A 217 73.30 -26.44 30.57
C ALA A 217 72.22 -26.10 31.60
N ASP A 218 71.07 -25.57 31.16
CA ASP A 218 69.94 -25.25 32.04
C ASP A 218 69.17 -26.52 32.47
N CYS A 219 69.43 -27.64 31.80
CA CYS A 219 68.79 -28.91 32.08
C CYS A 219 69.58 -29.78 33.06
N SER A 220 68.85 -30.54 33.88
CA SER A 220 69.45 -31.52 34.79
C SER A 220 70.25 -32.60 34.03
N SER A 221 71.08 -33.34 34.77
CA SER A 221 71.97 -34.37 34.22
C SER A 221 71.26 -35.28 33.20
N ARG A 222 71.91 -35.50 32.05
CA ARG A 222 71.47 -36.30 30.90
C ARG A 222 70.26 -35.75 30.11
N LEU A 223 69.83 -34.52 30.36
CA LEU A 223 68.81 -33.82 29.56
C LEU A 223 69.42 -32.66 28.78
N ALA A 224 68.86 -32.36 27.61
CA ALA A 224 69.22 -31.26 26.73
C ALA A 224 67.99 -30.41 26.37
N CYS A 225 68.20 -29.18 25.92
CA CYS A 225 67.12 -28.24 25.69
C CYS A 225 66.56 -28.36 24.27
N PHE A 226 65.32 -28.84 24.16
CA PHE A 226 64.61 -28.96 22.90
C PHE A 226 63.38 -28.05 22.90
N SER A 227 63.42 -26.99 22.09
CA SER A 227 62.31 -26.04 21.92
C SER A 227 61.74 -25.51 23.25
N GLY A 228 62.64 -25.20 24.20
CA GLY A 228 62.27 -24.66 25.51
C GLY A 228 61.90 -25.69 26.58
N THR A 229 62.07 -27.00 26.33
CA THR A 229 61.80 -28.06 27.32
C THR A 229 63.01 -28.98 27.47
N CYS A 230 63.32 -29.40 28.70
CA CYS A 230 64.40 -30.34 28.97
C CYS A 230 63.97 -31.76 28.60
N LYS A 231 64.57 -32.32 27.55
CA LYS A 231 64.26 -33.68 27.06
C LYS A 231 65.51 -34.52 26.93
N ASN A 232 65.33 -35.85 26.89
CA ASN A 232 66.45 -36.77 26.68
C ASN A 232 66.81 -36.78 25.18
N PRO A 233 68.01 -36.31 24.80
CA PRO A 233 68.40 -36.21 23.40
C PRO A 233 68.50 -37.59 22.73
N CYS A 234 68.78 -38.67 23.47
CA CYS A 234 68.81 -40.03 22.94
C CYS A 234 67.43 -40.53 22.49
N LEU A 235 66.36 -40.07 23.13
CA LEU A 235 64.98 -40.46 22.78
C LEU A 235 64.39 -39.60 21.66
N GLU A 236 64.74 -38.31 21.65
CA GLU A 236 64.24 -37.36 20.66
C GLU A 236 64.97 -37.50 19.32
N ALA A 237 66.31 -37.61 19.33
CA ALA A 237 67.12 -37.68 18.10
C ALA A 237 67.37 -39.12 17.60
N LYS A 238 67.24 -40.12 18.47
CA LYS A 238 67.52 -41.56 18.19
C LYS A 238 68.74 -41.77 17.27
N PRO A 239 69.94 -41.30 17.68
CA PRO A 239 71.08 -41.21 16.77
C PRO A 239 71.80 -42.54 16.50
N CYS A 240 71.54 -43.58 17.30
CA CYS A 240 72.27 -44.85 17.23
C CYS A 240 71.59 -45.87 16.30
N ALA A 241 72.41 -46.71 15.66
CA ALA A 241 71.95 -47.81 14.82
C ALA A 241 71.39 -48.99 15.66
N GLN A 242 70.82 -50.00 14.99
CA GLN A 242 70.32 -51.21 15.66
C GLN A 242 71.43 -51.90 16.45
N HIS A 243 71.11 -52.38 17.66
CA HIS A 243 72.04 -53.01 18.63
C HIS A 243 73.10 -52.07 19.24
N ALA A 244 72.86 -50.76 19.23
CA ALA A 244 73.65 -49.78 19.98
C ALA A 244 72.78 -48.98 20.96
N VAL A 245 73.24 -48.85 22.20
CA VAL A 245 72.61 -48.09 23.27
C VAL A 245 73.10 -46.64 23.23
N CYS A 246 72.17 -45.70 23.13
CA CYS A 246 72.47 -44.29 23.24
C CYS A 246 72.63 -43.87 24.70
N THR A 247 73.71 -43.18 24.99
CA THR A 247 74.00 -42.62 26.31
C THR A 247 74.32 -41.14 26.21
N VAL A 248 73.93 -40.38 27.22
CA VAL A 248 74.13 -38.91 27.27
C VAL A 248 75.22 -38.61 28.29
N GLN A 249 76.24 -37.89 27.85
CA GLN A 249 77.31 -37.37 28.70
C GLN A 249 77.02 -35.91 29.06
N ASP A 250 77.26 -35.55 30.33
CA ASP A 250 77.08 -34.18 30.84
C ASP A 250 78.22 -33.24 30.42
N THR A 251 78.44 -33.12 29.12
CA THR A 251 79.31 -32.10 28.54
C THR A 251 78.60 -30.73 28.54
N LEU A 252 79.40 -29.66 28.57
CA LEU A 252 78.97 -28.26 28.54
C LEU A 252 79.75 -27.53 27.44
N PRO A 253 79.16 -26.54 26.74
CA PRO A 253 77.81 -26.02 26.90
C PRO A 253 76.70 -26.84 26.20
N LEU A 254 77.08 -27.83 25.39
CA LEU A 254 76.18 -28.75 24.70
C LEU A 254 76.34 -30.15 25.28
N ARG A 255 75.23 -30.91 25.35
CA ARG A 255 75.26 -32.30 25.80
C ARG A 255 75.65 -33.23 24.66
N THR A 256 76.57 -34.15 24.94
CA THR A 256 77.09 -35.09 23.95
C THR A 256 76.36 -36.42 24.08
N MET A 257 75.84 -36.92 22.96
CA MET A 257 75.35 -38.29 22.86
C MET A 257 76.43 -39.18 22.26
N TYR A 258 76.58 -40.38 22.80
CA TYR A 258 77.41 -41.41 22.21
C TYR A 258 76.72 -42.77 22.25
N CYS A 259 77.04 -43.60 21.27
CA CYS A 259 76.47 -44.92 21.10
C CYS A 259 77.46 -45.97 21.57
N VAL A 260 77.00 -46.91 22.40
CA VAL A 260 77.78 -48.07 22.85
C VAL A 260 77.11 -49.32 22.28
N CYS A 261 77.86 -50.17 21.60
CA CYS A 261 77.34 -51.45 21.12
C CYS A 261 77.08 -52.37 22.31
N GLU A 262 75.96 -53.08 22.31
CA GLU A 262 75.76 -54.19 23.25
C GLU A 262 76.68 -55.35 22.81
N GLU A 263 77.34 -56.00 23.78
CA GLU A 263 78.18 -57.18 23.55
C GLU A 263 77.36 -58.42 23.16
#